data_AF-A0A8H4ACX7-F1
#
_entry.id   AF-A0A8H4ACX7-F1
#
_cell.length_a   1.000
_cell.length_b   1.000
_cell.length_c   1.000
_cell.angle_alpha   90.00
_cell.angle_beta   90.00
_cell.angle_gamma   90.00
#
_symmetry.space_group_name_H-M   'P 1'
#
loop_
_entity.id
_entity.type
_entity.pdbx_description
1 polymer ?
#
loop_
_entity_poly.entity_id
_entity_poly.type
_entity_poly.pdbx_seq_one_letter_code
_entity_poly.pdbx_strand_id
1 'polypeptide(L)'
;MLAPSSKDTTFMIRLPYTEGLNELGMSGRAVLTSSFNYKIVEWANRLFSELEENWKSLANLNLSADNLQNNDWILEAYLATWIHKFTNDMIVVLLTGERFYSMASYYNILSPVKVSRSNTLIEDPERFIQGFANHLIGLTLFLYPFIITYHFIKIKSK
;
A
#
# COMPACT_ATOMS: atom_id res chain seq x y z
N MET A 1 -1.36 47.78 -10.19
CA MET A 1 -0.81 46.89 -9.15
C MET A 1 -1.34 45.50 -9.43
N LEU A 2 -0.57 44.64 -10.10
CA LEU A 2 -1.02 43.32 -10.57
C LEU A 2 -0.84 42.28 -9.45
N ALA A 3 -1.89 41.52 -9.16
CA ALA A 3 -1.89 40.45 -8.16
C ALA A 3 -1.03 39.26 -8.60
N PRO A 4 -0.35 38.53 -7.69
CA PRO A 4 0.43 37.36 -8.04
C PRO A 4 -0.49 36.16 -8.34
N SER A 5 -0.13 35.42 -9.39
CA SER A 5 -0.83 34.23 -9.90
C SER A 5 -0.86 33.09 -8.87
N SER A 6 -2.04 32.59 -8.53
CA SER A 6 -2.25 31.53 -7.53
C SER A 6 -1.83 30.11 -7.99
N LYS A 7 -1.05 30.01 -9.08
CA LYS A 7 -0.66 28.74 -9.70
C LYS A 7 0.74 28.27 -9.33
N ASP A 8 1.49 29.05 -8.56
CA ASP A 8 2.88 28.71 -8.23
C ASP A 8 2.96 27.82 -6.98
N THR A 9 2.88 26.51 -7.18
CA THR A 9 3.02 25.48 -6.13
C THR A 9 4.48 25.13 -5.84
N THR A 10 5.44 25.79 -6.51
CA THR A 10 6.89 25.55 -6.38
C THR A 10 7.40 25.59 -4.94
N PHE A 11 6.73 26.33 -4.06
CA PHE A 11 7.11 26.48 -2.65
C PHE A 11 6.53 25.41 -1.71
N MET A 12 5.55 24.61 -2.14
CA MET A 12 4.92 23.58 -1.27
C MET A 12 5.56 22.19 -1.40
N ILE A 13 6.51 21.99 -2.32
CA ILE A 13 7.15 20.68 -2.56
C ILE A 13 8.68 20.70 -2.30
N ARG A 14 9.27 21.85 -1.93
CA ARG A 14 10.71 21.92 -1.63
C ARG A 14 11.01 21.54 -0.19
N LEU A 15 11.40 20.29 0.01
CA LEU A 15 12.03 19.84 1.23
C LEU A 15 13.55 20.08 1.12
N PRO A 16 14.19 20.81 2.06
CA PRO A 16 15.58 21.28 1.93
C PRO A 16 16.60 20.14 1.77
N TYR A 17 16.28 18.93 2.20
CA TYR A 17 17.16 17.76 2.05
C TYR A 17 17.09 17.10 0.66
N THR A 18 16.14 17.48 -0.19
CA THR A 18 16.04 16.97 -1.57
C THR A 18 16.80 17.84 -2.58
N GLU A 19 17.29 19.00 -2.17
CA GLU A 19 17.90 20.00 -3.06
C GLU A 19 19.17 19.46 -3.73
N GLY A 20 20.08 18.83 -2.99
CA GLY A 20 21.27 18.20 -3.56
C GLY A 20 20.96 17.03 -4.53
N LEU A 21 19.88 16.28 -4.28
CA LEU A 21 19.42 15.22 -5.18
C LEU A 21 18.77 15.79 -6.46
N ASN A 22 18.07 16.91 -6.35
CA ASN A 22 17.49 17.64 -7.47
C ASN A 22 18.58 18.28 -8.35
N GLU A 23 19.59 18.90 -7.74
CA GLU A 23 20.72 19.54 -8.42
C GLU A 23 21.59 18.54 -9.18
N LEU A 24 21.77 17.33 -8.64
CA LEU A 24 22.44 16.23 -9.34
C LEU A 24 21.52 15.53 -10.38
N GLY A 25 20.28 15.98 -10.53
CA GLY A 25 19.27 15.39 -11.40
C GLY A 25 18.85 13.97 -11.00
N MET A 26 19.14 13.54 -9.77
CA MET A 26 18.94 12.17 -9.29
C MET A 26 17.60 11.95 -8.56
N SER A 27 16.86 13.00 -8.24
CA SER A 27 15.53 12.88 -7.66
C SER A 27 14.59 12.05 -8.54
N GLY A 28 13.98 11.02 -7.94
CA GLY A 28 13.07 10.08 -8.62
C GLY A 28 13.74 9.05 -9.53
N ARG A 29 15.05 9.17 -9.83
CA ARG A 29 15.74 8.25 -10.75
C ARG A 29 15.83 6.82 -10.24
N ALA A 30 15.94 6.62 -8.92
CA ALA A 30 16.01 5.28 -8.32
C ALA A 30 14.76 4.43 -8.64
N VAL A 31 13.57 5.03 -8.58
CA VAL A 31 12.28 4.40 -8.89
C VAL A 31 12.05 4.25 -10.39
N LEU A 32 12.78 5.01 -11.22
CA LEU A 32 12.69 4.94 -12.69
C LEU A 32 13.78 4.05 -13.31
N THR A 33 14.59 3.36 -12.51
CA THR A 33 15.63 2.48 -13.03
C THR A 33 15.01 1.26 -13.71
N SER A 34 15.60 0.82 -14.83
CA SER A 34 15.13 -0.37 -15.56
C SER A 34 15.14 -1.63 -14.70
N SER A 35 16.09 -1.75 -13.76
CA SER A 35 16.15 -2.85 -12.79
C SER A 35 14.99 -2.83 -11.79
N PHE A 36 14.57 -1.64 -11.34
CA PHE A 36 13.39 -1.50 -10.47
C PHE A 36 12.09 -1.80 -11.23
N ASN A 37 11.95 -1.30 -12.45
CA ASN A 37 10.79 -1.61 -13.32
C ASN A 37 10.65 -3.11 -13.60
N TYR A 38 11.77 -3.78 -13.89
CA TYR A 38 11.79 -5.24 -14.08
C TYR A 38 11.27 -5.97 -12.83
N LYS A 39 11.78 -5.61 -11.65
CA LYS A 39 11.33 -6.20 -10.37
C LYS A 39 9.84 -5.94 -10.10
N ILE A 40 9.33 -4.76 -10.43
CA ILE A 40 7.89 -4.47 -10.32
C ILE A 40 7.09 -5.44 -11.18
N VAL A 41 7.44 -5.58 -12.45
CA VAL A 41 6.70 -6.45 -13.37
C VAL A 41 6.78 -7.91 -12.95
N GLU A 42 7.97 -8.36 -12.52
CA GLU A 42 8.18 -9.72 -12.02
C GLU A 42 7.29 -10.02 -10.79
N TRP A 43 7.30 -9.14 -9.79
CA TRP A 43 6.49 -9.31 -8.60
C TRP A 43 5.00 -9.20 -8.88
N ALA A 44 4.59 -8.27 -9.74
CA ALA A 44 3.20 -8.11 -10.16
C ALA A 44 2.67 -9.41 -10.79
N ASN A 45 3.41 -9.97 -11.75
CA ASN A 45 3.02 -11.22 -12.42
C ASN A 45 2.90 -12.37 -11.43
N ARG A 46 3.86 -12.48 -10.49
CA ARG A 46 3.87 -13.56 -9.50
C ARG A 46 2.71 -13.46 -8.52
N LEU A 47 2.45 -12.28 -7.98
CA LEU A 47 1.33 -12.04 -7.06
C LEU A 47 -0.02 -12.21 -7.77
N PHE A 48 -0.12 -11.80 -9.04
CA PHE A 48 -1.34 -11.96 -9.82
C PHE A 48 -1.62 -13.44 -10.12
N SER A 49 -0.60 -14.24 -10.41
CA SER A 49 -0.75 -15.70 -10.57
C SER A 49 -1.28 -16.36 -9.28
N GLU A 50 -0.76 -15.97 -8.12
CA GLU A 50 -1.24 -16.48 -6.82
C GLU A 50 -2.69 -16.06 -6.55
N LEU A 51 -3.06 -14.82 -6.88
CA LEU A 51 -4.43 -14.34 -6.78
C LEU A 51 -5.38 -15.16 -7.67
N GLU A 52 -4.99 -15.38 -8.93
CA GLU A 52 -5.77 -16.15 -9.90
C GLU A 52 -5.97 -17.60 -9.45
N GLU A 53 -4.93 -18.25 -8.93
CA GLU A 53 -5.02 -19.60 -8.37
C GLU A 53 -5.98 -19.67 -7.17
N ASN A 54 -5.88 -18.72 -6.25
CA ASN A 54 -6.77 -18.62 -5.09
C ASN A 54 -8.23 -18.41 -5.52
N TRP A 55 -8.47 -17.52 -6.49
CA TRP A 55 -9.80 -17.27 -7.04
C TRP A 55 -10.37 -18.47 -7.78
N LYS A 56 -9.59 -19.17 -8.62
CA LYS A 56 -10.03 -20.41 -9.28
C LYS A 56 -10.41 -21.47 -8.26
N SER A 57 -9.61 -21.63 -7.21
CA SER A 57 -9.90 -22.57 -6.13
C SER A 57 -11.20 -22.21 -5.39
N LEU A 58 -11.39 -20.94 -5.05
CA LEU A 58 -12.58 -20.47 -4.36
C LEU A 58 -13.83 -20.56 -5.25
N ALA A 59 -13.71 -20.26 -6.54
CA ALA A 59 -14.79 -20.39 -7.51
C ALA A 59 -15.23 -21.86 -7.64
N ASN A 60 -14.29 -22.80 -7.71
CA ASN A 60 -14.60 -24.23 -7.75
C ASN A 60 -15.34 -24.71 -6.49
N LEU A 61 -15.00 -24.17 -5.31
CA LEU A 61 -15.70 -24.46 -4.06
C LEU A 61 -17.13 -23.88 -4.06
N ASN A 62 -17.29 -22.63 -4.48
CA ASN A 62 -18.59 -21.96 -4.52
C ASN A 62 -19.53 -22.51 -5.61
N LEU A 63 -19.00 -23.01 -6.74
CA LEU A 63 -19.80 -23.69 -7.76
C LEU A 63 -20.35 -25.04 -7.27
N SER A 64 -19.72 -25.65 -6.27
CA SER A 64 -20.22 -26.87 -5.62
C SER A 64 -21.27 -26.61 -4.54
N ALA A 65 -21.33 -25.39 -4.02
CA ALA A 65 -22.23 -24.96 -2.97
C ALA A 65 -23.25 -23.97 -3.55
N ASP A 66 -24.45 -24.45 -3.84
CA ASP A 66 -25.58 -23.82 -4.57
C ASP A 66 -26.15 -22.49 -3.97
N ASN A 67 -25.30 -21.61 -3.46
CA ASN A 67 -25.63 -20.50 -2.56
C ASN A 67 -25.39 -19.09 -3.15
N LEU A 68 -25.08 -18.97 -4.44
CA LEU A 68 -24.60 -17.70 -5.02
C LEU A 68 -25.70 -16.86 -5.70
N GLN A 69 -26.94 -16.87 -5.20
CA GLN A 69 -28.05 -16.25 -5.95
C GLN A 69 -28.39 -14.80 -5.58
N ASN A 70 -27.76 -14.12 -4.61
CA ASN A 70 -28.32 -12.83 -4.22
C ASN A 70 -27.41 -11.78 -3.55
N ASN A 71 -26.17 -11.54 -4.01
CA ASN A 71 -25.35 -10.48 -3.38
C ASN A 71 -24.28 -9.85 -4.29
N ASP A 72 -24.68 -8.96 -5.21
CA ASP A 72 -23.74 -8.15 -6.01
C ASP A 72 -22.80 -7.29 -5.13
N TRP A 73 -23.32 -6.70 -4.05
CA TRP A 73 -22.52 -5.90 -3.10
C TRP A 73 -21.50 -6.74 -2.31
N ILE A 74 -21.77 -8.04 -2.11
CA ILE A 74 -20.80 -8.95 -1.50
C ILE A 74 -19.69 -9.25 -2.50
N LEU A 75 -20.00 -9.46 -3.77
CA LEU A 75 -18.98 -9.65 -4.80
C LEU A 75 -18.04 -8.43 -4.89
N GLU A 76 -18.59 -7.21 -4.82
CA GLU A 76 -17.82 -5.96 -4.76
C GLU A 76 -16.96 -5.86 -3.50
N ALA A 77 -17.52 -6.15 -2.32
CA ALA A 77 -16.78 -6.15 -1.05
C ALA A 77 -15.65 -7.20 -1.03
N TYR A 78 -15.89 -8.37 -1.65
CA TYR A 78 -14.87 -9.39 -1.84
C TYR A 78 -13.76 -8.86 -2.77
N LEU A 79 -14.10 -8.27 -3.93
CA LEU A 79 -13.12 -7.74 -4.87
C LEU A 79 -12.29 -6.61 -4.27
N ALA A 80 -12.91 -5.66 -3.58
CA ALA A 80 -12.23 -4.56 -2.91
C ALA A 80 -11.25 -5.08 -1.84
N THR A 81 -11.65 -6.10 -1.08
CA THR A 81 -10.79 -6.73 -0.08
C THR A 81 -9.60 -7.45 -0.72
N TRP A 82 -9.82 -8.19 -1.81
CA TRP A 82 -8.75 -8.85 -2.57
C TRP A 82 -7.74 -7.84 -3.14
N ILE A 83 -8.22 -6.75 -3.75
CA ILE A 83 -7.35 -5.70 -4.29
C ILE A 83 -6.56 -5.01 -3.17
N HIS A 84 -7.18 -4.77 -2.02
CA HIS A 84 -6.51 -4.18 -0.87
C HIS A 84 -5.37 -5.09 -0.37
N LYS A 85 -5.64 -6.38 -0.19
CA LYS A 85 -4.64 -7.38 0.23
C LYS A 85 -3.53 -7.54 -0.80
N PHE A 86 -3.88 -7.58 -2.09
CA PHE A 86 -2.92 -7.59 -3.21
C PHE A 86 -1.99 -6.37 -3.20
N THR A 87 -2.56 -5.19 -3.03
CA THR A 87 -1.81 -3.93 -3.04
C THR A 87 -0.85 -3.87 -1.84
N ASN A 88 -1.27 -4.33 -0.67
CA ASN A 88 -0.41 -4.40 0.49
C ASN A 88 0.76 -5.38 0.27
N ASP A 89 0.48 -6.57 -0.29
CA ASP A 89 1.53 -7.56 -0.60
C ASP A 89 2.55 -6.99 -1.62
N MET A 90 2.06 -6.25 -2.62
CA MET A 90 2.88 -5.58 -3.63
C MET A 90 3.74 -4.45 -3.03
N ILE A 91 3.17 -3.60 -2.19
CA ILE A 91 3.92 -2.49 -1.57
C ILE A 91 5.02 -3.04 -0.66
N VAL A 92 4.71 -4.03 0.18
CA VAL A 92 5.70 -4.60 1.11
C VAL A 92 6.84 -5.25 0.33
N VAL A 93 6.54 -6.10 -0.66
CA VAL A 93 7.60 -6.79 -1.41
C VAL A 93 8.48 -5.82 -2.21
N LEU A 94 7.94 -4.70 -2.68
CA LEU A 94 8.73 -3.68 -3.37
C LEU A 94 9.61 -2.87 -2.43
N LEU A 95 9.15 -2.61 -1.20
CA LEU A 95 9.87 -1.81 -0.22
C LEU A 95 10.94 -2.62 0.53
N THR A 96 10.59 -3.83 0.96
CA THR A 96 11.46 -4.66 1.81
C THR A 96 12.17 -5.77 1.04
N GLY A 97 11.65 -6.15 -0.14
CA GLY A 97 12.09 -7.35 -0.85
C GLY A 97 11.58 -8.65 -0.24
N GLU A 98 10.83 -8.59 0.87
CA GLU A 98 10.31 -9.75 1.58
C GLU A 98 8.85 -10.02 1.24
N ARG A 99 8.48 -11.30 1.33
CA ARG A 99 7.11 -11.73 1.02
C ARG A 99 6.16 -11.34 2.12
N PHE A 100 5.00 -10.86 1.69
CA PHE A 100 3.87 -10.54 2.54
C PHE A 100 2.72 -11.41 2.06
N TYR A 101 2.11 -12.18 2.97
CA TYR A 101 1.19 -13.27 2.62
C TYR A 101 -0.28 -12.94 2.95
N SER A 102 -0.67 -11.68 2.79
CA SER A 102 -1.98 -11.20 3.20
C SER A 102 -3.11 -11.81 2.36
N MET A 103 -2.88 -12.03 1.06
CA MET A 103 -3.84 -12.72 0.19
C MET A 103 -4.05 -14.20 0.56
N ALA A 104 -2.98 -14.91 0.89
CA ALA A 104 -3.05 -16.32 1.31
C ALA A 104 -3.73 -16.47 2.68
N SER A 105 -3.50 -15.51 3.58
CA SER A 105 -4.24 -15.41 4.85
C SER A 105 -5.74 -15.30 4.62
N TYR A 106 -6.13 -14.37 3.74
CA TYR A 106 -7.53 -14.13 3.42
C TYR A 106 -8.20 -15.35 2.78
N TYR A 107 -7.49 -16.05 1.87
CA TYR A 107 -7.96 -17.32 1.32
C TYR A 107 -8.24 -18.38 2.40
N ASN A 108 -7.34 -18.53 3.39
CA ASN A 108 -7.50 -19.50 4.47
C ASN A 108 -8.69 -19.24 5.40
N ILE A 109 -9.19 -18.00 5.46
CA ILE A 109 -10.41 -17.65 6.17
C ILE A 109 -11.65 -18.10 5.38
N LEU A 110 -11.59 -18.00 4.05
CA LEU A 110 -12.70 -18.27 3.15
C LEU A 110 -12.84 -19.74 2.74
N SER A 111 -11.72 -20.46 2.65
CA SER A 111 -11.68 -21.84 2.19
C SER A 111 -11.59 -22.83 3.35
N PRO A 112 -12.36 -23.93 3.35
CA PRO A 112 -12.15 -25.04 4.29
C PRO A 112 -10.84 -25.79 4.02
N VAL A 113 -10.28 -25.68 2.80
CA VAL A 113 -8.99 -26.24 2.42
C VAL A 113 -7.91 -25.19 2.66
N LYS A 114 -7.15 -25.36 3.73
CA LYS A 114 -6.09 -24.41 4.10
C LYS A 114 -4.87 -24.60 3.21
N VAL A 115 -4.31 -23.49 2.73
CA VAL A 115 -2.99 -23.47 2.10
C VAL A 115 -1.96 -23.95 3.13
N SER A 116 -1.17 -24.96 2.76
CA SER A 116 -0.12 -25.53 3.59
C SER A 116 1.08 -24.58 3.72
N ARG A 117 0.93 -23.47 4.43
CA ARG A 117 2.02 -22.60 4.90
C ARG A 117 1.86 -22.37 6.40
N SER A 118 3.00 -22.27 7.09
CA SER A 118 3.05 -22.07 8.55
C SER A 118 2.16 -20.91 8.98
N ASN A 119 1.29 -21.13 9.96
CA ASN A 119 0.41 -20.10 10.53
C ASN A 119 1.19 -18.85 10.99
N THR A 120 2.44 -19.01 11.44
CA THR A 120 3.29 -17.89 11.86
C THR A 120 3.63 -16.94 10.71
N LEU A 121 3.85 -17.46 9.51
CA LEU A 121 4.14 -16.67 8.30
C LEU A 121 2.95 -15.83 7.82
N ILE A 122 1.76 -16.18 8.31
CA ILE A 122 0.45 -15.65 7.89
C ILE A 122 -0.05 -14.60 8.91
N GLU A 123 0.30 -14.75 10.19
CA GLU A 123 -0.08 -13.83 11.28
C GLU A 123 0.85 -12.60 11.38
N ASP A 124 2.14 -12.76 11.09
CA ASP A 124 3.13 -11.68 11.09
C ASP A 124 2.76 -10.48 10.18
N PRO A 125 2.21 -10.68 8.97
CA PRO A 125 1.78 -9.60 8.08
C PRO A 125 0.73 -8.66 8.68
N GLU A 126 -0.34 -9.18 9.26
CA GLU A 126 -1.43 -8.34 9.77
C GLU A 126 -0.99 -7.52 10.98
N ARG A 127 -0.19 -8.13 11.84
CA ARG A 127 0.46 -7.46 12.97
C ARG A 127 1.41 -6.35 12.50
N PHE A 128 2.13 -6.56 11.41
CA PHE A 128 2.98 -5.55 10.79
C PHE A 128 2.17 -4.35 10.27
N ILE A 129 1.11 -4.56 9.49
CA ILE A 129 0.26 -3.45 9.00
C ILE A 129 -0.32 -2.66 10.17
N GLN A 130 -0.85 -3.36 11.17
CA GLN A 130 -1.43 -2.70 12.33
C GLN A 130 -0.39 -1.90 13.11
N GLY A 131 0.80 -2.46 13.32
CA GLY A 131 1.93 -1.77 13.95
C GLY A 131 2.34 -0.52 13.16
N PHE A 132 2.44 -0.64 11.84
CA PHE A 132 2.81 0.46 10.96
C PHE A 132 1.76 1.59 10.96
N ALA A 133 0.47 1.25 10.88
CA ALA A 133 -0.62 2.21 10.95
C ALA A 133 -0.60 2.98 12.28
N ASN A 134 -0.44 2.26 13.40
CA ASN A 134 -0.32 2.88 14.72
C ASN A 134 0.91 3.79 14.82
N HIS A 135 2.03 3.39 14.22
CA HIS A 135 3.25 4.19 14.18
C HIS A 135 3.06 5.50 13.38
N LEU A 136 2.40 5.44 12.22
CA LEU A 136 2.08 6.63 11.43
C LEU A 136 1.13 7.60 12.16
N ILE A 137 0.14 7.07 12.88
CA ILE A 137 -0.75 7.88 13.73
C ILE A 137 0.07 8.57 14.82
N GLY A 138 0.95 7.83 15.49
CA GLY A 138 1.85 8.37 16.51
C GLY A 138 2.76 9.48 15.98
N LEU A 139 3.39 9.27 14.82
CA LEU A 139 4.21 10.30 14.15
C LEU A 139 3.39 11.53 13.80
N THR A 140 2.16 11.36 13.32
CA THR A 140 1.27 12.47 12.98
C THR A 140 0.96 13.32 14.22
N LEU A 141 0.61 12.67 15.34
CA LEU A 141 0.35 13.35 16.61
C LEU A 141 1.61 14.04 17.16
N PHE A 142 2.78 13.44 17.01
CA PHE A 142 4.05 14.01 17.46
C PHE A 142 4.46 15.25 16.65
N LEU A 143 4.25 15.23 15.33
CA LEU A 143 4.60 16.34 14.43
C LEU A 143 3.58 17.48 14.43
N TYR A 144 2.32 17.19 14.74
CA TYR A 144 1.22 18.16 14.81
C TYR A 144 1.54 19.45 15.59
N PRO A 145 2.10 19.41 16.83
CA PRO A 145 2.46 20.63 17.56
C PRO A 145 3.57 21.45 16.86
N PHE A 146 4.50 20.82 16.15
CA PHE A 146 5.55 21.54 15.41
C PHE A 146 4.99 22.31 14.22
N ILE A 147 4.04 21.71 13.48
CA ILE A 147 3.37 22.36 12.34
C ILE A 147 2.58 23.59 12.83
N ILE A 148 1.83 23.44 13.91
CA ILE A 148 1.06 24.54 14.51
C ILE A 148 1.99 25.65 15.00
N THR A 149 3.02 25.31 15.77
CA THR A 149 3.95 26.31 16.34
C THR A 149 4.67 27.07 15.23
N TYR A 150 5.11 26.39 14.18
CA TYR A 150 5.72 27.02 13.01
C TYR A 150 4.76 27.99 12.30
N HIS A 151 3.48 27.62 12.14
CA HIS A 151 2.48 28.50 11.52
C HIS A 151 2.15 29.72 12.39
N PHE A 152 1.98 29.54 13.71
CA PHE A 152 1.67 30.63 14.64
C PHE A 152 2.79 31.66 14.75
N ILE A 153 4.06 31.23 14.79
CA ILE A 153 5.22 32.13 14.83
C ILE A 153 5.26 33.01 13.56
N LYS A 154 4.94 32.44 12.40
CA LYS A 154 4.97 33.15 11.12
C LYS A 154 3.86 34.21 10.98
N ILE A 155 2.69 33.98 11.61
CA ILE A 155 1.58 34.94 11.63
C ILE A 155 1.88 36.13 12.54
N LYS A 156 2.59 35.92 13.66
CA LYS A 156 2.96 37.00 14.60
C LYS A 156 4.11 37.90 14.12
N SER A 157 4.89 37.43 13.16
CA SER A 157 6.06 38.14 12.61
C SER A 157 5.72 39.12 11.47
N LYS A 158 4.44 39.35 11.20
CA LYS A 158 3.93 40.18 10.09
C LYS A 158 3.03 41.27 10.63
#